data_AF-A0A953WG48-F1
#
_entry.id   AF-A0A953WG48-F1
#
_cell.length_a   1.000
_cell.length_b   1.000
_cell.length_c   1.000
_cell.angle_alpha   90.00
_cell.angle_beta   90.00
_cell.angle_gamma   90.00
#
_symmetry.space_group_name_H-M   'P 1'
#
loop_
_entity.id
_entity.type
_entity.pdbx_description
1 polymer ?
#
loop_
_entity_poly.entity_id
_entity_poly.type
_entity_poly.pdbx_seq_one_letter_code
_entity_poly.pdbx_strand_id
1 'polypeptide(L)'
;MPKTKNLPVLPLRDIVVFPDMVAPLFVGRDKSVRALEMIEEADNEIMLVAQLDAAIDDPGSNDVHGTGTIATILQLLKLPDGTVKVLVEGKTRARVAELIDRGDYFEAEVEVLDEVESENSDVEALMRAVQEQFENYVKLNRKIPPESVGTISAMTDPGRLADSVASNLSVKLSDKQELLELTDVKERLEKVFALMESEMGMLQMERKIKNRVKRQMEKTQREYYLNEQMKAIQRELGEQGEGGERDELAELEARIKETPLSEEARTKADAEMKKLRQMSPMSAESTVVRNYLDWLLALPWGTRKDIETDLIKAEKQLDDDHYGLEKVKERILEYLAVQKRTGKMKGPILCLV
;
A
#
# COMPACT_ATOMS: atom_id res chain seq x y z
N MET A 1 21.91 -7.22 50.06
CA MET A 1 20.89 -6.16 50.04
C MET A 1 21.04 -5.45 48.72
N PRO A 2 19.96 -5.21 47.97
CA PRO A 2 20.04 -4.40 46.76
C PRO A 2 20.67 -3.04 47.11
N LYS A 3 21.57 -2.55 46.26
CA LYS A 3 22.14 -1.21 46.42
C LYS A 3 21.08 -0.20 45.98
N THR A 4 20.31 0.33 46.93
CA THR A 4 19.44 1.46 46.66
C THR A 4 20.23 2.76 46.61
N LYS A 5 19.96 3.58 45.60
CA LYS A 5 20.51 4.93 45.44
C LYS A 5 19.38 5.90 45.14
N ASN A 6 19.52 7.15 45.53
CA ASN A 6 18.63 8.21 45.08
C ASN A 6 19.28 8.92 43.91
N LEU A 7 18.59 8.97 42.77
CA LEU A 7 19.10 9.60 41.55
C LEU A 7 18.05 10.56 40.95
N PRO A 8 18.47 11.70 40.37
CA PRO A 8 17.60 12.51 39.53
C PRO A 8 17.05 11.69 38.36
N VAL A 9 15.79 11.93 38.00
CA VAL A 9 15.09 11.20 36.95
C VAL A 9 14.89 12.07 35.72
N LEU A 10 15.21 11.51 34.55
CA LEU A 10 14.93 12.12 33.25
C LEU A 10 13.96 11.24 32.46
N PRO A 11 12.68 11.64 32.37
CA PRO A 11 11.70 10.98 31.52
C PRO A 11 12.00 11.20 30.03
N LEU A 12 12.05 10.11 29.27
CA LEU A 12 12.36 10.08 27.83
C LEU A 12 11.10 9.78 27.02
N ARG A 13 10.82 10.56 25.98
CA ARG A 13 9.58 10.40 25.18
C ARG A 13 9.68 9.24 24.18
N ASP A 14 10.73 9.22 23.37
CA ASP A 14 10.79 8.38 22.16
C ASP A 14 12.02 7.46 22.13
N ILE A 15 12.70 7.28 23.26
CA ILE A 15 13.93 6.48 23.30
C ILE A 15 14.05 5.71 24.62
N VAL A 16 14.44 4.45 24.47
CA VAL A 16 14.91 3.59 25.56
C VAL A 16 16.43 3.51 25.42
N VAL A 17 17.15 3.92 26.46
CA VAL A 17 18.61 3.86 26.50
C VAL A 17 19.03 2.55 27.15
N PHE A 18 19.79 1.73 26.43
CA PHE A 18 20.33 0.46 26.96
C PHE A 18 21.69 0.69 27.65
N PRO A 19 22.15 -0.26 28.49
CA PRO A 19 23.54 -0.28 28.95
C PRO A 19 24.55 -0.20 27.78
N ASP A 20 25.69 0.46 28.01
CA ASP A 20 26.74 0.80 27.03
C ASP A 20 26.29 1.67 25.84
N MET A 21 25.01 2.04 25.75
CA MET A 21 24.49 2.87 24.68
C MET A 21 24.84 4.35 24.94
N VAL A 22 25.51 4.96 23.98
CA VAL A 22 25.76 6.41 23.97
C VAL A 22 24.70 7.11 23.12
N ALA A 23 23.90 7.97 23.73
CA ALA A 23 22.78 8.65 23.08
C ALA A 23 22.81 10.16 23.31
N PRO A 24 22.69 11.00 22.27
CA PRO A 24 22.45 12.43 22.44
C PRO A 24 20.97 12.67 22.74
N LEU A 25 20.68 13.36 23.84
CA LEU A 25 19.34 13.75 24.25
C LEU A 25 19.18 15.27 24.20
N PHE A 26 17.98 15.71 23.83
CA PHE A 26 17.60 17.13 23.83
C PHE A 26 16.57 17.34 24.92
N VAL A 27 16.91 18.18 25.89
CA VAL A 27 16.10 18.44 27.09
C VAL A 27 15.66 19.89 27.09
N GLY A 28 14.34 20.12 27.03
CA GLY A 28 13.78 21.47 27.00
C GLY A 28 12.74 21.76 28.09
N ARG A 29 12.34 20.75 28.89
CA ARG A 29 11.38 20.92 29.98
C ARG A 29 12.10 21.47 31.21
N ASP A 30 11.52 22.46 31.88
CA ASP A 30 12.14 23.10 33.05
C ASP A 30 12.52 22.08 34.13
N LYS A 31 11.61 21.18 34.52
CA LYS A 31 11.90 20.13 35.51
C LYS A 31 13.04 19.21 35.11
N SER A 32 13.16 18.90 33.82
CA SER A 32 14.21 18.03 33.29
C SER A 32 15.56 18.76 33.21
N VAL A 33 15.55 20.05 32.85
CA VAL A 33 16.76 20.89 32.90
C VAL A 33 17.25 21.05 34.33
N ARG A 34 16.34 21.24 35.29
CA ARG A 34 16.67 21.25 36.72
C ARG A 34 17.24 19.92 37.21
N ALA A 35 16.66 18.79 36.80
CA ALA A 35 17.21 17.48 37.10
C ALA A 35 18.67 17.36 36.62
N LEU A 36 18.99 17.90 35.44
CA LEU A 36 20.36 17.90 34.91
C LEU A 36 21.33 18.77 35.72
N GLU A 37 20.86 19.84 36.37
CA GLU A 37 21.69 20.71 37.22
C GLU A 37 22.05 20.06 38.56
N MET A 38 21.25 19.10 39.04
CA MET A 38 21.46 18.41 40.32
C MET A 38 22.38 17.16 40.22
N ILE A 39 22.95 16.89 39.04
CA ILE A 39 23.68 15.65 38.77
C ILE A 39 25.10 15.63 39.34
N GLU A 40 25.70 16.81 39.54
CA GLU A 40 27.01 16.91 40.22
C GLU A 40 26.93 16.39 41.67
N GLU A 41 25.76 16.54 42.31
CA GLU A 41 25.50 16.03 43.67
C GLU A 41 25.23 14.51 43.69
N ALA A 42 24.93 13.91 42.53
CA ALA A 42 24.56 12.51 42.35
C ALA A 42 25.64 11.69 41.61
N ASP A 43 26.92 11.99 41.84
CA ASP A 43 28.08 11.29 41.24
C ASP A 43 28.07 11.26 39.69
N ASN A 44 27.50 12.28 39.05
CA ASN A 44 27.28 12.33 37.60
C ASN A 44 26.38 11.22 37.04
N GLU A 45 25.56 10.59 37.89
CA GLU A 45 24.59 9.57 37.50
C GLU A 45 23.18 10.14 37.42
N ILE A 46 22.40 9.61 36.47
CA ILE A 46 21.01 9.98 36.23
C ILE A 46 20.20 8.73 35.92
N MET A 47 18.96 8.68 36.39
CA MET A 47 18.03 7.62 36.04
C MET A 47 17.23 8.00 34.79
N LEU A 48 17.39 7.20 33.73
CA LEU A 48 16.67 7.37 32.48
C LEU A 48 15.47 6.41 32.44
N VAL A 49 14.26 6.96 32.31
CA VAL A 49 13.02 6.17 32.22
C VAL A 49 12.25 6.56 30.97
N ALA A 50 11.70 5.58 30.24
CA ALA A 50 10.80 5.86 29.14
C ALA A 50 9.42 6.27 29.67
N GLN A 51 8.74 7.17 28.97
CA GLN A 51 7.35 7.54 29.21
C GLN A 51 6.42 6.49 28.59
N LEU A 52 5.28 6.24 29.23
CA LEU A 52 4.21 5.40 28.68
C LEU A 52 3.54 6.06 27.48
N ASP A 53 3.34 7.39 27.55
CA ASP A 53 2.78 8.20 26.48
C ASP A 53 3.68 9.41 26.19
N ALA A 54 4.27 9.43 24.99
CA ALA A 54 5.13 10.50 24.52
C ALA A 54 4.42 11.85 24.35
N ALA A 55 3.08 11.86 24.29
CA ALA A 55 2.28 13.07 24.15
C ALA A 55 2.14 13.86 25.47
N ILE A 56 2.44 13.24 26.62
CA ILE A 56 2.33 13.91 27.92
C ILE A 56 3.54 14.81 28.13
N ASP A 57 3.30 16.12 28.19
CA ASP A 57 4.38 17.10 28.37
C ASP A 57 4.95 17.14 29.79
N ASP A 58 4.15 16.86 30.82
CA ASP A 58 4.60 16.80 32.21
C ASP A 58 4.21 15.45 32.82
N PRO A 59 5.03 14.40 32.63
CA PRO A 59 4.70 13.06 33.11
C PRO A 59 4.75 13.00 34.64
N GLY A 60 3.71 12.43 35.24
CA GLY A 60 3.67 12.06 36.64
C GLY A 60 4.29 10.69 36.91
N SER A 61 4.18 10.22 38.15
CA SER A 61 4.72 8.91 38.58
C SER A 61 4.09 7.72 37.88
N ASN A 62 2.83 7.84 37.44
CA ASN A 62 2.12 6.77 36.74
C ASN A 62 2.33 6.80 35.21
N ASP A 63 3.04 7.79 34.68
CA ASP A 63 3.21 8.01 33.24
C ASP A 63 4.59 7.56 32.74
N VAL A 64 5.38 6.91 33.60
CA VAL A 64 6.73 6.41 33.29
C VAL A 64 6.83 4.92 33.55
N HIS A 65 7.73 4.26 32.83
CA HIS A 65 8.03 2.85 33.06
C HIS A 65 8.76 2.64 34.40
N GLY A 66 8.44 1.54 35.07
CA GLY A 66 9.06 1.16 36.35
C GLY A 66 10.51 0.67 36.23
N THR A 67 10.96 0.33 35.02
CA THR A 67 12.35 -0.06 34.74
C THR A 67 12.98 0.91 33.76
N GLY A 68 14.21 1.29 34.05
CA GLY A 68 15.00 2.20 33.23
C GLY A 68 16.49 1.87 33.31
N THR A 69 17.30 2.84 32.93
CA THR A 69 18.76 2.69 32.88
C THR A 69 19.41 3.80 33.66
N ILE A 70 20.28 3.44 34.60
CA ILE A 70 21.21 4.38 35.20
C ILE A 70 22.23 4.74 34.14
N ALA A 71 22.40 6.02 33.87
CA ALA A 71 23.34 6.53 32.88
C ALA A 71 24.29 7.54 33.52
N THR A 72 25.43 7.75 32.89
CA THR A 72 26.35 8.84 33.24
C THR A 72 26.33 9.91 32.16
N ILE A 73 26.42 11.17 32.59
CA ILE A 73 26.56 12.30 31.68
C ILE A 73 28.00 12.38 31.20
N LEU A 74 28.17 12.25 29.88
CA LEU A 74 29.47 12.46 29.22
C LEU A 74 29.69 13.93 28.89
N GLN A 75 28.65 14.62 28.43
CA GLN A 75 28.75 16.02 28.00
C GLN A 75 27.42 16.74 28.17
N LEU A 76 27.46 17.98 28.65
CA LEU A 76 26.31 18.87 28.75
C LEU A 76 26.60 20.18 28.00
N LEU A 77 25.72 20.57 27.09
CA LEU A 77 25.81 21.80 26.31
C LEU A 77 24.48 22.56 26.36
N LYS A 78 24.47 23.72 27.00
CA LYS A 78 23.32 24.64 26.99
C LYS A 78 23.30 25.39 25.66
N LEU A 79 22.18 25.31 24.94
CA LEU A 79 21.97 25.99 23.68
C LEU A 79 21.38 27.41 23.92
N PRO A 80 21.56 28.36 22.98
CA PRO A 80 21.08 29.74 23.14
C PRO A 80 19.56 29.87 23.24
N ASP A 81 18.82 28.84 22.81
CA ASP A 81 17.36 28.77 22.85
C ASP A 81 16.81 28.31 24.22
N GLY A 82 17.69 28.05 25.20
CA GLY A 82 17.32 27.57 26.53
C GLY A 82 17.22 26.05 26.64
N THR A 83 17.35 25.31 25.54
CA THR A 83 17.40 23.84 25.58
C THR A 83 18.80 23.34 25.96
N VAL A 84 18.87 22.16 26.54
CA VAL A 84 20.12 21.51 26.93
C VAL A 84 20.31 20.27 26.07
N LYS A 85 21.41 20.23 25.33
CA LYS A 85 21.86 19.02 24.65
C LYS A 85 22.80 18.26 25.59
N VAL A 86 22.43 17.04 25.94
CA VAL A 86 23.21 16.16 26.82
C VAL A 86 23.60 14.89 26.07
N LEU A 87 24.85 14.45 26.24
CA LEU A 87 25.32 13.15 25.79
C LEU A 87 25.39 12.23 27.00
N VAL A 88 24.64 11.13 26.97
CA VAL A 88 24.58 10.16 28.06
C VAL A 88 25.11 8.80 27.62
N GLU A 89 25.69 8.06 28.55
CA GLU A 89 26.10 6.67 28.39
C GLU A 89 25.34 5.81 29.41
N GLY A 90 24.57 4.84 28.93
CA GLY A 90 23.90 3.88 29.81
C GLY A 90 24.92 2.98 30.53
N LYS A 91 24.75 2.78 31.84
CA LYS A 91 25.62 1.91 32.65
C LYS A 91 24.97 0.58 32.97
N THR A 92 23.81 0.62 33.62
CA THR A 92 23.17 -0.59 34.14
C THR A 92 21.66 -0.40 34.26
N ARG A 93 20.92 -1.51 34.24
CA ARG A 93 19.48 -1.52 34.44
C ARG A 93 19.15 -1.24 35.89
N ALA A 94 18.07 -0.49 36.11
CA ALA A 94 17.54 -0.29 37.44
C ALA A 94 16.01 -0.24 37.42
N ARG A 95 15.42 -0.68 38.52
CA ARG A 95 14.00 -0.51 38.82
C ARG A 95 13.81 0.75 39.67
N VAL A 96 12.80 1.53 39.32
CA VAL A 96 12.31 2.65 40.15
C VAL A 96 11.45 2.05 41.26
N ALA A 97 11.95 2.11 42.50
CA ALA A 97 11.21 1.67 43.68
C ALA A 97 10.18 2.72 44.11
N GLU A 98 10.57 3.99 44.11
CA GLU A 98 9.69 5.12 44.42
C GLU A 98 10.10 6.35 43.59
N LEU A 99 9.12 7.06 43.04
CA LEU A 99 9.33 8.35 42.37
C LEU A 99 8.89 9.49 43.29
N ILE A 100 9.81 10.39 43.60
CA ILE A 100 9.65 11.52 44.52
C ILE A 100 9.63 12.82 43.72
N ASP A 101 8.51 13.55 43.77
CA ASP A 101 8.43 14.90 43.21
C ASP A 101 9.00 15.91 44.22
N ARG A 102 10.15 16.51 43.90
CA ARG A 102 10.79 17.55 44.72
C ARG A 102 10.27 18.95 44.39
N GLY A 103 9.25 19.07 43.55
CA GLY A 103 8.72 20.33 43.03
C GLY A 103 9.50 20.76 41.78
N ASP A 104 10.80 21.00 41.91
CA ASP A 104 11.65 21.52 40.83
C ASP A 104 12.18 20.43 39.88
N TYR A 105 12.27 19.18 40.34
CA TYR A 105 12.72 18.01 39.56
C TYR A 105 12.17 16.71 40.18
N PHE A 106 12.29 15.61 39.43
CA PHE A 106 11.96 14.28 39.94
C PHE A 106 13.22 13.56 40.41
N GLU A 107 13.10 12.89 41.55
CA GLU A 107 14.12 12.01 42.11
C GLU A 107 13.52 10.61 42.28
N ALA A 108 14.30 9.55 42.09
CA ALA A 108 13.84 8.20 42.33
C ALA A 108 14.79 7.44 43.26
N GLU A 109 14.20 6.63 44.15
CA GLU A 109 14.92 5.53 44.77
C GLU A 109 15.05 4.41 43.73
N VAL A 110 16.27 4.11 43.32
CA VAL A 110 16.58 3.13 42.28
C VAL A 110 17.20 1.87 42.85
N GLU A 111 16.71 0.72 42.40
CA GLU A 111 17.24 -0.61 42.70
C GLU A 111 17.98 -1.13 41.46
N VAL A 112 19.30 -1.32 41.56
CA VAL A 112 20.09 -1.92 40.46
C VAL A 112 19.63 -3.35 40.22
N LEU A 113 19.35 -3.69 38.96
CA LEU A 113 18.95 -5.04 38.56
C LEU A 113 20.18 -5.83 38.15
N ASP A 114 20.46 -6.92 38.89
CA ASP A 114 21.50 -7.87 38.53
C ASP A 114 21.04 -8.74 37.36
N GLU A 115 21.94 -9.01 36.41
CA GLU A 115 21.65 -9.91 35.29
C GLU A 115 21.69 -11.36 35.76
N VAL A 116 20.74 -12.17 35.27
CA VAL A 116 20.72 -13.61 35.54
C VAL A 116 21.40 -14.31 34.37
N GLU A 117 22.60 -14.84 34.64
CA GLU A 117 23.32 -15.66 33.68
C GLU A 117 22.72 -17.07 33.64
N SER A 118 22.28 -17.48 32.44
CA SER A 118 21.77 -18.82 32.13
C SER A 118 22.91 -19.76 31.69
N GLU A 119 22.71 -21.09 31.74
CA GLU A 119 23.73 -22.10 31.43
C GLU A 119 24.45 -21.89 30.07
N ASN A 120 25.78 -22.01 30.08
CA ASN A 120 26.68 -21.50 29.02
C ASN A 120 26.51 -22.11 27.61
N SER A 121 26.14 -23.39 27.46
CA SER A 121 26.23 -24.04 26.13
C SER A 121 25.18 -23.55 25.13
N ASP A 122 23.96 -23.28 25.60
CA ASP A 122 22.86 -22.81 24.75
C ASP A 122 23.05 -21.34 24.37
N VAL A 123 23.57 -20.54 25.30
CA VAL A 123 23.79 -19.10 25.13
C VAL A 123 24.83 -18.84 24.04
N GLU A 124 25.94 -19.59 24.00
CA GLU A 124 26.96 -19.43 22.95
C GLU A 124 26.44 -19.74 21.53
N ALA A 125 25.55 -20.72 21.39
CA ALA A 125 24.92 -21.03 20.11
C ALA A 125 23.98 -19.90 19.68
N LEU A 126 23.19 -19.38 20.63
CA LEU A 126 22.27 -18.28 20.39
C LEU A 126 22.99 -16.97 20.06
N MET A 127 24.11 -16.66 20.72
CA MET A 127 24.96 -15.51 20.41
C MET A 127 25.43 -15.55 18.95
N ARG A 128 25.92 -16.71 18.48
CA ARG A 128 26.35 -16.88 17.08
C ARG A 128 25.19 -16.65 16.11
N ALA A 129 24.01 -17.19 16.42
CA ALA A 129 22.81 -16.97 15.61
C ALA A 129 22.40 -15.48 15.58
N VAL A 130 22.44 -14.78 16.71
CA VAL A 130 22.15 -13.34 16.81
C VAL A 130 23.15 -12.51 16.01
N GLN A 131 24.45 -12.81 16.09
CA GLN A 131 25.49 -12.12 15.32
C GLN A 131 25.32 -12.29 13.81
N GLU A 132 25.09 -13.52 13.34
CA GLU A 132 24.83 -13.82 11.93
C GLU A 132 23.55 -13.11 11.43
N GLN A 133 22.49 -13.16 12.23
CA GLN A 133 21.23 -12.51 11.89
C GLN A 133 21.37 -10.98 11.86
N PHE A 134 22.14 -10.40 12.78
CA PHE A 134 22.43 -8.96 12.77
C PHE A 134 23.19 -8.54 11.51
N GLU A 135 24.17 -9.33 11.05
CA GLU A 135 24.86 -9.07 9.78
C GLU A 135 23.87 -9.03 8.60
N ASN A 136 22.94 -9.98 8.55
CA ASN A 136 21.89 -10.02 7.53
C ASN A 136 20.92 -8.84 7.65
N TYR A 137 20.59 -8.42 8.87
CA TYR A 137 19.76 -7.26 9.14
C TYR A 137 20.39 -5.97 8.60
N VAL A 138 21.68 -5.72 8.88
CA VAL A 138 22.40 -4.52 8.39
C VAL A 138 22.48 -4.49 6.86
N LYS A 139 22.63 -5.65 6.20
CA LYS A 139 22.59 -5.73 4.71
C LYS A 139 21.26 -5.27 4.12
N LEU A 140 20.15 -5.47 4.85
CA LEU A 140 18.82 -5.04 4.44
C LEU A 140 18.52 -3.59 4.87
N ASN A 141 18.97 -3.19 6.07
CA ASN A 141 18.74 -1.87 6.64
C ASN A 141 19.96 -0.94 6.45
N ARG A 142 19.97 -0.19 5.35
CA ARG A 142 21.04 0.75 5.00
C ARG A 142 21.20 1.96 5.95
N LYS A 143 20.33 2.11 6.96
CA LYS A 143 20.46 3.18 7.96
C LYS A 143 21.55 2.89 8.99
N ILE A 144 21.92 1.62 9.17
CA ILE A 144 22.92 1.20 10.14
C ILE A 144 24.30 1.20 9.47
N PRO A 145 25.32 1.85 10.05
CA PRO A 145 26.68 1.80 9.53
C PRO A 145 27.21 0.37 9.46
N PRO A 146 27.88 -0.03 8.36
CA PRO A 146 28.49 -1.37 8.26
C PRO A 146 29.53 -1.64 9.36
N GLU A 147 30.15 -0.59 9.89
CA GLU A 147 31.14 -0.66 10.98
C GLU A 147 30.55 -1.24 12.28
N SER A 148 29.24 -1.10 12.50
CA SER A 148 28.54 -1.67 13.65
C SER A 148 28.58 -3.20 13.66
N VAL A 149 28.65 -3.84 12.49
CA VAL A 149 28.75 -5.31 12.37
C VAL A 149 30.06 -5.80 12.99
N GLY A 150 31.19 -5.15 12.67
CA GLY A 150 32.49 -5.56 13.19
C GLY A 150 32.58 -5.47 14.71
N THR A 151 31.94 -4.45 15.29
CA THR A 151 31.89 -4.27 16.75
C THR A 151 31.05 -5.36 17.41
N ILE A 152 29.86 -5.64 16.87
CA ILE A 152 28.92 -6.64 17.42
C ILE A 152 29.44 -8.07 17.27
N SER A 153 30.09 -8.39 16.15
CA SER A 153 30.71 -9.71 15.93
C SER A 153 31.89 -10.00 16.85
N ALA A 154 32.55 -8.98 17.40
CA ALA A 154 33.65 -9.13 18.34
C ALA A 154 33.20 -9.25 19.81
N MET A 155 31.90 -9.08 20.10
CA MET A 155 31.38 -9.15 21.47
C MET A 155 31.33 -10.59 21.97
N THR A 156 31.92 -10.81 23.15
CA THR A 156 31.94 -12.11 23.84
C THR A 156 30.96 -12.17 25.01
N ASP A 157 30.43 -11.02 25.44
CA ASP A 157 29.47 -10.95 26.52
C ASP A 157 28.03 -11.01 25.97
N PRO A 158 27.19 -11.96 26.43
CA PRO A 158 25.86 -12.17 25.89
C PRO A 158 24.87 -11.04 26.22
N GLY A 159 24.97 -10.43 27.41
CA GLY A 159 24.12 -9.32 27.82
C GLY A 159 24.39 -8.06 27.00
N ARG A 160 25.68 -7.70 26.89
CA ARG A 160 26.14 -6.57 26.07
C ARG A 160 25.83 -6.78 24.59
N LEU A 161 25.94 -8.02 24.09
CA LEU A 161 25.54 -8.35 22.73
C LEU A 161 24.05 -8.04 22.50
N ALA A 162 23.18 -8.53 23.38
CA ALA A 162 21.74 -8.33 23.27
C ALA A 162 21.39 -6.82 23.28
N ASP A 163 22.00 -6.06 24.18
CA ASP A 163 21.77 -4.63 24.36
C ASP A 163 22.29 -3.80 23.17
N SER A 164 23.47 -4.15 22.68
CA SER A 164 24.08 -3.53 21.51
C SER A 164 23.27 -3.77 20.25
N VAL A 165 22.73 -4.98 20.08
CA VAL A 165 21.82 -5.27 18.96
C VAL A 165 20.50 -4.50 19.15
N ALA A 166 19.89 -4.56 20.33
CA ALA A 166 18.62 -3.89 20.64
C ALA A 166 18.66 -2.37 20.39
N SER A 167 19.76 -1.71 20.73
CA SER A 167 19.95 -0.28 20.48
C SER A 167 19.92 0.08 18.98
N ASN A 168 20.40 -0.83 18.12
CA ASN A 168 20.43 -0.66 16.67
C ASN A 168 19.14 -1.11 15.96
N LEU A 169 18.21 -1.80 16.65
CA LEU A 169 16.93 -2.20 16.07
C LEU A 169 15.98 -1.02 15.89
N SER A 170 15.29 -1.00 14.75
CA SER A 170 14.25 -0.01 14.42
C SER A 170 12.84 -0.49 14.80
N VAL A 171 12.67 -1.03 16.00
CA VAL A 171 11.39 -1.55 16.52
C VAL A 171 10.66 -0.53 17.40
N LYS A 172 9.42 -0.82 17.79
CA LYS A 172 8.59 0.06 18.62
C LYS A 172 9.21 0.24 20.00
N LEU A 173 8.92 1.39 20.63
CA LEU A 173 9.38 1.69 21.99
C LEU A 173 8.94 0.62 23.01
N SER A 174 7.70 0.12 22.89
CA SER A 174 7.18 -0.98 23.71
C SER A 174 8.07 -2.21 23.66
N ASP A 175 8.49 -2.62 22.46
CA ASP A 175 9.33 -3.81 22.27
C ASP A 175 10.74 -3.58 22.84
N LYS A 176 11.28 -2.37 22.71
CA LYS A 176 12.56 -1.99 23.33
C LYS A 176 12.48 -1.99 24.86
N GLN A 177 11.36 -1.53 25.40
CA GLN A 177 11.14 -1.51 26.84
C GLN A 177 11.00 -2.93 27.40
N GLU A 178 10.26 -3.82 26.70
CA GLU A 178 10.22 -5.24 27.06
C GLU A 178 11.62 -5.85 27.11
N LEU A 179 12.49 -5.53 26.15
CA LEU A 179 13.90 -5.97 26.16
C LEU A 179 14.71 -5.41 27.33
N LEU A 180 14.44 -4.18 27.77
CA LEU A 180 15.12 -3.59 28.91
C LEU A 180 14.70 -4.26 30.23
N GLU A 181 13.43 -4.66 30.33
CA GLU A 181 12.83 -5.29 31.51
C GLU A 181 13.25 -6.76 31.71
N LEU A 182 13.75 -7.43 30.65
CA LEU A 182 14.26 -8.80 30.73
C LEU A 182 15.63 -8.86 31.41
N THR A 183 15.66 -9.40 32.64
CA THR A 183 16.90 -9.64 33.40
C THR A 183 17.61 -10.92 33.00
N ASP A 184 16.88 -11.91 32.48
CA ASP A 184 17.48 -13.14 31.94
C ASP A 184 18.10 -12.87 30.57
N VAL A 185 19.40 -13.16 30.47
CA VAL A 185 20.18 -12.89 29.26
C VAL A 185 19.76 -13.78 28.08
N LYS A 186 19.41 -15.04 28.34
CA LYS A 186 18.99 -16.00 27.30
C LYS A 186 17.65 -15.57 26.71
N GLU A 187 16.66 -15.28 27.56
CA GLU A 187 15.35 -14.79 27.11
C GLU A 187 15.48 -13.49 26.30
N ARG A 188 16.36 -12.59 26.72
CA ARG A 188 16.64 -11.34 26.02
C ARG A 188 17.26 -11.58 24.65
N LEU A 189 18.24 -12.47 24.53
CA LEU A 189 18.82 -12.86 23.24
C LEU A 189 17.78 -13.50 22.30
N GLU A 190 16.92 -14.38 22.82
CA GLU A 190 15.85 -15.01 22.04
C GLU A 190 14.85 -13.97 21.53
N LYS A 191 14.45 -13.03 22.39
CA LYS A 191 13.54 -11.94 22.03
C LYS A 191 14.16 -10.98 21.00
N VAL A 192 15.43 -10.62 21.16
CA VAL A 192 16.17 -9.80 20.18
C VAL A 192 16.24 -10.50 18.82
N PHE A 193 16.52 -11.80 18.81
CA PHE A 193 16.55 -12.60 17.59
C PHE A 193 15.18 -12.59 16.87
N ALA A 194 14.10 -12.85 17.61
CA ALA A 194 12.73 -12.85 17.06
C ALA A 194 12.32 -11.48 16.50
N LEU A 195 12.67 -10.39 17.20
CA LEU A 195 12.41 -9.03 16.74
C LEU A 195 13.19 -8.71 15.45
N MET A 196 14.45 -9.12 15.36
CA MET A 196 15.24 -9.01 14.13
C MET A 196 14.60 -9.75 12.97
N GLU A 197 14.15 -10.99 13.18
CA GLU A 197 13.53 -11.81 12.14
C GLU A 197 12.24 -11.16 11.60
N SER A 198 11.37 -10.70 12.50
CA SER A 198 10.14 -9.98 12.13
C SER A 198 10.44 -8.73 11.31
N GLU A 199 11.40 -7.92 11.74
CA GLU A 199 11.77 -6.67 11.07
C GLU A 199 12.40 -6.93 9.69
N MET A 200 13.24 -7.95 9.57
CA MET A 200 13.80 -8.37 8.29
C MET A 200 12.70 -8.80 7.31
N GLY A 201 11.70 -9.55 7.78
CA GLY A 201 10.53 -9.92 6.99
C GLY A 201 9.77 -8.70 6.45
N MET A 202 9.56 -7.69 7.30
CA MET A 202 8.92 -6.43 6.91
C MET A 202 9.74 -5.69 5.85
N LEU A 203 11.05 -5.52 6.07
CA LEU A 203 11.95 -4.83 5.14
C LEU A 203 12.02 -5.51 3.77
N GLN A 204 12.02 -6.85 3.74
CA GLN A 204 11.98 -7.61 2.49
C GLN A 204 10.66 -7.41 1.74
N MET A 205 9.53 -7.42 2.45
CA MET A 205 8.21 -7.15 1.86
C MET A 205 8.12 -5.74 1.30
N GLU A 206 8.59 -4.72 2.05
CA GLU A 206 8.64 -3.34 1.59
C GLU A 206 9.48 -3.21 0.31
N ARG A 207 10.67 -3.84 0.28
CA ARG A 207 11.54 -3.85 -0.91
C ARG A 207 10.86 -4.52 -2.10
N LYS A 208 10.11 -5.61 -1.90
CA LYS A 208 9.35 -6.29 -2.96
C LYS A 208 8.25 -5.39 -3.52
N ILE A 209 7.51 -4.69 -2.66
CA ILE A 209 6.48 -3.72 -3.05
C ILE A 209 7.11 -2.57 -3.85
N LYS A 210 8.18 -1.96 -3.33
CA LYS A 210 8.90 -0.86 -3.98
C LYS A 210 9.40 -1.25 -5.37
N ASN A 211 9.94 -2.46 -5.51
CA ASN A 211 10.39 -2.97 -6.81
C ASN A 211 9.22 -3.20 -7.79
N ARG A 212 8.07 -3.70 -7.32
CA ARG A 212 6.87 -3.88 -8.14
C ARG A 212 6.34 -2.53 -8.64
N VAL A 213 6.22 -1.55 -7.75
CA VAL A 213 5.80 -0.18 -8.09
C VAL A 213 6.76 0.44 -9.10
N LYS A 214 8.07 0.33 -8.88
CA LYS A 214 9.08 0.84 -9.81
C LYS A 214 8.94 0.24 -11.22
N ARG A 215 8.80 -1.09 -11.33
CA ARG A 215 8.60 -1.77 -12.62
C ARG A 215 7.31 -1.32 -13.32
N GLN A 216 6.23 -1.15 -12.56
CA GLN A 216 4.96 -0.66 -13.10
C GLN A 216 5.09 0.77 -13.62
N MET A 217 5.74 1.66 -12.87
CA MET A 217 6.01 3.03 -13.30
C MET A 217 6.87 3.09 -14.57
N GLU A 218 7.96 2.32 -14.62
CA GLU A 218 8.83 2.23 -15.81
C GLU A 218 8.06 1.73 -17.05
N LYS A 219 7.14 0.77 -16.86
CA LYS A 219 6.27 0.29 -17.94
C LYS A 219 5.34 1.39 -18.44
N THR A 220 4.64 2.08 -17.54
CA THR A 220 3.72 3.17 -17.89
C THR A 220 4.45 4.35 -18.54
N GLN A 221 5.63 4.74 -18.04
CA GLN A 221 6.45 5.78 -18.66
C GLN A 221 6.90 5.38 -20.07
N ARG A 222 7.32 4.12 -20.25
CA ARG A 222 7.70 3.59 -21.57
C ARG A 222 6.52 3.58 -22.54
N GLU A 223 5.35 3.12 -22.11
CA GLU A 223 4.12 3.11 -22.92
C GLU A 223 3.70 4.53 -23.31
N TYR A 224 3.74 5.47 -22.37
CA TYR A 224 3.46 6.88 -22.64
C TYR A 224 4.42 7.45 -23.69
N TYR A 225 5.73 7.23 -23.51
CA TYR A 225 6.76 7.70 -24.43
C TYR A 225 6.59 7.10 -25.84
N LEU A 226 6.35 5.79 -25.93
CA LEU A 226 6.13 5.10 -27.21
C LEU A 226 4.87 5.60 -27.92
N ASN A 227 3.79 5.87 -27.19
CA ASN A 227 2.56 6.42 -27.77
C ASN A 227 2.76 7.84 -28.30
N GLU A 228 3.49 8.70 -27.59
CA GLU A 228 3.84 10.03 -28.09
C GLU A 228 4.76 9.95 -29.32
N GLN A 229 5.73 9.03 -29.35
CA GLN A 229 6.52 8.78 -30.56
C GLN A 229 5.67 8.31 -31.74
N MET A 230 4.73 7.38 -31.51
CA MET A 230 3.83 6.90 -32.55
C MET A 230 2.94 8.03 -33.10
N LYS A 231 2.42 8.92 -32.24
CA LYS A 231 1.67 10.10 -32.69
C LYS A 231 2.54 11.05 -33.51
N ALA A 232 3.78 11.27 -33.10
CA ALA A 232 4.72 12.11 -33.86
C ALA A 232 5.02 11.49 -35.24
N ILE A 233 5.31 10.19 -35.29
CA ILE A 233 5.54 9.45 -36.55
C ILE A 233 4.29 9.48 -37.43
N GLN A 234 3.09 9.26 -36.88
CA GLN A 234 1.83 9.35 -37.63
C GLN A 234 1.58 10.76 -38.16
N ARG A 235 2.00 11.80 -37.43
CA ARG A 235 1.90 13.19 -37.89
C ARG A 235 2.89 13.49 -39.02
N GLU A 236 4.10 12.94 -38.96
CA GLU A 236 5.10 13.06 -40.03
C GLU A 236 4.76 12.22 -41.27
N LEU A 237 4.20 11.01 -41.09
CA LEU A 237 3.70 10.16 -42.18
C LEU A 237 2.34 10.63 -42.72
N GLY A 238 1.57 11.35 -41.92
CA GLY A 238 0.22 11.84 -42.20
C GLY A 238 0.14 12.92 -43.28
N GLU A 239 1.27 13.55 -43.65
CA GLU A 239 1.33 14.38 -44.86
C GLU A 239 1.24 13.56 -46.16
N GLN A 240 1.29 12.21 -46.10
CA GLN A 240 1.06 11.32 -47.26
C GLN A 240 -0.07 10.30 -47.08
N GLY A 241 -0.78 10.29 -45.95
CA GLY A 241 -1.70 9.20 -45.57
C GLY A 241 -3.19 9.55 -45.38
N GLU A 242 -3.59 10.83 -45.35
CA GLU A 242 -4.99 11.25 -45.10
C GLU A 242 -5.99 10.95 -46.26
N GLY A 243 -5.57 10.25 -47.31
CA GLY A 243 -6.42 9.98 -48.48
C GLY A 243 -7.49 8.90 -48.27
N GLY A 244 -7.26 7.90 -47.41
CA GLY A 244 -8.17 6.74 -47.28
C GLY A 244 -9.28 6.92 -46.24
N GLU A 245 -8.96 7.41 -45.04
CA GLU A 245 -9.92 7.47 -43.91
C GLU A 245 -10.95 8.60 -44.05
N ARG A 246 -10.56 9.72 -44.68
CA ARG A 246 -11.51 10.77 -45.06
C ARG A 246 -12.46 10.31 -46.16
N ASP A 247 -11.99 9.47 -47.08
CA ASP A 247 -12.81 8.95 -48.18
C ASP A 247 -13.88 7.98 -47.66
N GLU A 248 -13.55 7.06 -46.75
CA GLU A 248 -14.53 6.12 -46.17
C GLU A 248 -15.68 6.85 -45.43
N LEU A 249 -15.36 7.89 -44.66
CA LEU A 249 -16.36 8.68 -43.96
C LEU A 249 -17.20 9.53 -44.92
N ALA A 250 -16.62 9.99 -46.03
CA ALA A 250 -17.35 10.71 -47.07
C ALA A 250 -18.30 9.77 -47.84
N GLU A 251 -17.87 8.54 -48.12
CA GLU A 251 -18.68 7.50 -48.78
C GLU A 251 -19.90 7.12 -47.92
N LEU A 252 -19.72 6.90 -46.62
CA LEU A 252 -20.82 6.64 -45.68
C LEU A 252 -21.83 7.79 -45.65
N GLU A 253 -21.38 9.04 -45.64
CA GLU A 253 -22.27 10.21 -45.65
C GLU A 253 -23.04 10.33 -46.98
N ALA A 254 -22.41 9.99 -48.11
CA ALA A 254 -23.07 9.95 -49.41
C ALA A 254 -24.18 8.89 -49.43
N ARG A 255 -23.89 7.67 -48.94
CA ARG A 255 -24.88 6.57 -48.88
C ARG A 255 -26.07 6.90 -47.98
N ILE A 256 -25.86 7.58 -46.84
CA ILE A 256 -26.96 8.06 -45.97
C ILE A 256 -27.86 9.05 -46.70
N LYS A 257 -27.28 9.93 -47.53
CA LYS A 257 -28.05 10.92 -48.30
C LYS A 257 -28.87 10.28 -49.41
N GLU A 258 -28.30 9.33 -50.14
CA GLU A 258 -28.94 8.62 -51.26
C GLU A 258 -30.05 7.66 -50.82
N THR A 259 -29.89 7.03 -49.65
CA THR A 259 -30.86 6.04 -49.17
C THR A 259 -32.18 6.74 -48.77
N PRO A 260 -33.35 6.25 -49.23
CA PRO A 260 -34.67 6.82 -48.91
C PRO A 260 -35.12 6.43 -47.49
N LEU A 261 -34.38 6.90 -46.49
CA LEU A 261 -34.66 6.71 -45.06
C LEU A 261 -35.92 7.47 -44.66
N SER A 262 -36.71 6.90 -43.74
CA SER A 262 -37.74 7.66 -43.00
C SER A 262 -37.11 8.79 -42.17
N GLU A 263 -37.87 9.83 -41.83
CA GLU A 263 -37.34 10.97 -41.05
C GLU A 263 -36.71 10.57 -39.71
N GLU A 264 -37.34 9.63 -38.98
CA GLU A 264 -36.82 9.11 -37.71
C GLU A 264 -35.46 8.41 -37.89
N ALA A 265 -35.34 7.56 -38.92
CA ALA A 265 -34.12 6.83 -39.25
C ALA A 265 -33.00 7.76 -39.71
N ARG A 266 -33.33 8.79 -40.51
CA ARG A 266 -32.36 9.79 -40.99
C ARG A 266 -31.79 10.62 -39.83
N THR A 267 -32.64 11.07 -38.93
CA THR A 267 -32.22 11.82 -37.72
C THR A 267 -31.25 11.00 -36.86
N LYS A 268 -31.51 9.69 -36.72
CA LYS A 268 -30.62 8.78 -36.00
C LYS A 268 -29.31 8.52 -36.74
N ALA A 269 -29.35 8.30 -38.05
CA ALA A 269 -28.17 8.10 -38.88
C ALA A 269 -27.20 9.29 -38.79
N ASP A 270 -27.73 10.52 -38.91
CA ASP A 270 -26.93 11.74 -38.85
C ASP A 270 -26.29 11.96 -37.47
N ALA A 271 -27.03 11.64 -36.39
CA ALA A 271 -26.52 11.74 -35.02
C ALA A 271 -25.37 10.76 -34.76
N GLU A 272 -25.51 9.51 -35.21
CA GLU A 272 -24.47 8.48 -35.06
C GLU A 272 -23.27 8.76 -35.98
N MET A 273 -23.49 9.27 -37.19
CA MET A 273 -22.41 9.69 -38.09
C MET A 273 -21.59 10.86 -37.49
N LYS A 274 -22.25 11.81 -36.84
CA LYS A 274 -21.57 12.90 -36.14
C LYS A 274 -20.73 12.40 -34.96
N LYS A 275 -21.21 11.40 -34.21
CA LYS A 275 -20.43 10.76 -33.15
C LYS A 275 -19.23 10.01 -33.73
N LEU A 276 -19.41 9.25 -34.80
CA LEU A 276 -18.34 8.50 -35.46
C LEU A 276 -17.19 9.41 -35.92
N ARG A 277 -17.50 10.61 -36.44
CA ARG A 277 -16.50 11.63 -36.81
C ARG A 277 -15.64 12.14 -35.65
N GLN A 278 -16.16 12.11 -34.43
CA GLN A 278 -15.48 12.63 -33.24
C GLN A 278 -14.71 11.53 -32.47
N MET A 279 -14.95 10.27 -32.79
CA MET A 279 -14.31 9.13 -32.14
C MET A 279 -13.00 8.75 -32.84
N SER A 280 -12.05 8.18 -32.09
CA SER A 280 -10.87 7.56 -32.68
C SER A 280 -11.27 6.28 -33.43
N PRO A 281 -10.76 6.04 -34.66
CA PRO A 281 -11.06 4.84 -35.44
C PRO A 281 -10.68 3.53 -34.73
N MET A 282 -9.69 3.57 -33.84
CA MET A 282 -9.24 2.40 -33.05
C MET A 282 -10.07 2.16 -31.77
N SER A 283 -11.07 2.99 -31.49
CA SER A 283 -11.98 2.76 -30.35
C SER A 283 -12.92 1.60 -30.65
N ALA A 284 -13.11 0.71 -29.68
CA ALA A 284 -14.11 -0.36 -29.76
C ALA A 284 -15.53 0.18 -29.99
N GLU A 285 -15.82 1.41 -29.54
CA GLU A 285 -17.10 2.08 -29.77
C GLU A 285 -17.30 2.51 -31.23
N SER A 286 -16.21 2.87 -31.92
CA SER A 286 -16.24 3.27 -33.33
C SER A 286 -16.72 2.11 -34.23
N THR A 287 -16.24 0.90 -33.96
CA THR A 287 -16.68 -0.32 -34.67
C THR A 287 -18.17 -0.59 -34.48
N VAL A 288 -18.70 -0.37 -33.26
CA VAL A 288 -20.13 -0.58 -32.97
C VAL A 288 -20.99 0.42 -33.73
N VAL A 289 -20.62 1.70 -33.73
CA VAL A 289 -21.35 2.76 -34.44
C VAL A 289 -21.29 2.55 -35.95
N ARG A 290 -20.13 2.17 -36.50
CA ARG A 290 -19.98 1.83 -37.93
C ARG A 290 -20.88 0.65 -38.32
N ASN A 291 -20.83 -0.45 -37.57
CA ASN A 291 -21.68 -1.61 -37.82
C ASN A 291 -23.17 -1.24 -37.78
N TYR A 292 -23.58 -0.39 -36.85
CA TYR A 292 -24.97 0.08 -36.79
C TYR A 292 -25.37 0.86 -38.06
N LEU A 293 -24.52 1.79 -38.52
CA LEU A 293 -24.77 2.55 -39.74
C LEU A 293 -24.80 1.65 -40.98
N ASP A 294 -23.89 0.69 -41.09
CA ASP A 294 -23.86 -0.28 -42.20
C ASP A 294 -25.13 -1.15 -42.22
N TRP A 295 -25.57 -1.63 -41.05
CA TRP A 295 -26.82 -2.37 -40.92
C TRP A 295 -28.03 -1.53 -41.33
N LEU A 296 -28.08 -0.27 -40.87
CA LEU A 296 -29.16 0.64 -41.21
C LEU A 296 -29.23 0.89 -42.73
N LEU A 297 -28.08 1.04 -43.39
CA LEU A 297 -27.99 1.26 -44.84
C LEU A 297 -28.21 -0.01 -45.67
N ALA A 298 -27.94 -1.19 -45.11
CA ALA A 298 -28.17 -2.47 -45.79
C ALA A 298 -29.65 -2.85 -45.87
N LEU A 299 -30.52 -2.20 -45.09
CA LEU A 299 -31.95 -2.48 -45.12
C LEU A 299 -32.59 -2.00 -46.44
N PRO A 300 -33.54 -2.77 -47.00
CA PRO A 300 -34.20 -2.45 -48.26
C PRO A 300 -35.25 -1.32 -48.08
N TRP A 301 -34.78 -0.09 -47.87
CA TRP A 301 -35.64 1.08 -47.72
C TRP A 301 -36.47 1.35 -48.99
N GLY A 302 -37.75 1.66 -48.81
CA GLY A 302 -38.65 2.01 -49.92
C GLY A 302 -39.07 0.86 -50.84
N THR A 303 -38.46 -0.32 -50.74
CA THR A 303 -38.87 -1.49 -51.50
C THR A 303 -39.83 -2.34 -50.68
N ARG A 304 -41.09 -2.34 -51.07
CA ARG A 304 -42.09 -3.27 -50.56
C ARG A 304 -42.41 -4.23 -51.69
N LYS A 305 -42.20 -5.53 -51.45
CA LYS A 305 -42.71 -6.56 -52.35
C LYS A 305 -44.23 -6.59 -52.21
N ASP A 306 -44.95 -6.60 -53.33
CA ASP A 306 -46.37 -6.86 -53.31
C ASP A 306 -46.63 -8.26 -52.73
N ILE A 307 -47.50 -8.32 -51.73
CA ILE A 307 -47.78 -9.57 -51.03
C ILE A 307 -48.74 -10.38 -51.91
N GLU A 308 -48.22 -11.44 -52.55
CA GLU A 308 -49.04 -12.41 -53.29
C GLU A 308 -49.70 -13.37 -52.28
N THR A 309 -51.00 -13.21 -52.06
CA THR A 309 -51.79 -14.02 -51.10
C THR A 309 -52.53 -15.16 -51.81
N ASP A 310 -51.77 -16.13 -52.31
CA ASP A 310 -52.30 -17.39 -52.84
C ASP A 310 -52.14 -18.52 -51.81
N LEU A 311 -53.27 -18.93 -51.22
CA LEU A 311 -53.30 -19.96 -50.18
C LEU A 311 -52.95 -21.35 -50.73
N ILE A 312 -53.30 -21.64 -51.99
CA ILE A 312 -53.04 -22.95 -52.60
C ILE A 312 -51.54 -23.11 -52.86
N LYS A 313 -50.90 -22.04 -53.37
CA LYS A 313 -49.44 -22.01 -53.51
C LYS A 313 -48.74 -22.10 -52.16
N ALA A 314 -49.26 -21.41 -51.14
CA ALA A 314 -48.68 -21.43 -49.79
C ALA A 314 -48.75 -22.82 -49.14
N GLU A 315 -49.89 -23.52 -49.26
CA GLU A 315 -50.05 -24.90 -48.76
C GLU A 315 -49.07 -25.85 -49.45
N LYS A 316 -49.01 -25.81 -50.78
CA LYS A 316 -48.07 -26.63 -51.54
C LYS A 316 -46.61 -26.37 -51.16
N GLN A 317 -46.23 -25.10 -51.02
CA GLN A 317 -44.86 -24.75 -50.64
C GLN A 317 -44.54 -25.19 -49.20
N LEU A 318 -45.49 -25.07 -48.27
CA LEU A 318 -45.32 -25.58 -46.90
C LEU A 318 -45.15 -27.09 -46.88
N ASP A 319 -45.89 -27.82 -47.73
CA ASP A 319 -45.78 -29.27 -47.86
C ASP A 319 -44.49 -29.74 -48.53
N ASP A 320 -44.03 -29.01 -49.56
CA ASP A 320 -42.79 -29.31 -50.28
C ASP A 320 -41.55 -28.98 -49.43
N ASP A 321 -41.53 -27.81 -48.75
CA ASP A 321 -40.35 -27.33 -48.00
C ASP A 321 -40.24 -27.95 -46.58
N HIS A 322 -41.35 -28.43 -46.00
CA HIS A 322 -41.37 -28.95 -44.62
C HIS A 322 -42.11 -30.28 -44.53
N TYR A 323 -41.43 -31.34 -44.10
CA TYR A 323 -42.05 -32.65 -43.89
C TYR A 323 -42.76 -32.73 -42.52
N GLY A 324 -44.04 -33.13 -42.49
CA GLY A 324 -44.85 -33.23 -41.28
C GLY A 324 -45.46 -31.90 -40.81
N LEU A 325 -45.57 -31.68 -39.49
CA LEU A 325 -46.02 -30.43 -38.87
C LEU A 325 -47.44 -29.96 -39.28
N GLU A 326 -48.39 -30.89 -39.48
CA GLU A 326 -49.75 -30.59 -39.97
C GLU A 326 -50.43 -29.45 -39.19
N LYS A 327 -50.41 -29.50 -37.85
CA LYS A 327 -51.01 -28.46 -36.99
C LYS A 327 -50.38 -27.07 -37.19
N VAL A 328 -49.07 -27.00 -37.43
CA VAL A 328 -48.35 -25.73 -37.61
C VAL A 328 -48.64 -25.16 -39.00
N LYS A 329 -48.65 -26.02 -40.03
CA LYS A 329 -48.99 -25.64 -41.39
C LYS A 329 -50.43 -25.14 -41.49
N GLU A 330 -51.38 -25.86 -40.91
CA GLU A 330 -52.78 -25.43 -40.81
C GLU A 330 -52.88 -24.06 -40.14
N ARG A 331 -52.13 -23.82 -39.06
CA ARG A 331 -52.13 -22.53 -38.35
C ARG A 331 -51.58 -21.38 -39.19
N ILE A 332 -50.52 -21.62 -39.96
CA ILE A 332 -49.96 -20.64 -40.91
C ILE A 332 -50.99 -20.34 -42.00
N LEU A 333 -51.65 -21.37 -42.55
CA LEU A 333 -52.67 -21.22 -43.58
C LEU A 333 -53.92 -20.48 -43.08
N GLU A 334 -54.39 -20.79 -41.86
CA GLU A 334 -55.47 -20.06 -41.19
C GLU A 334 -55.13 -18.57 -41.04
N TYR A 335 -53.90 -18.28 -40.60
CA TYR A 335 -53.44 -16.91 -40.43
C TYR A 335 -53.39 -16.14 -41.77
N LEU A 336 -52.84 -16.76 -42.81
CA LEU A 336 -52.83 -16.20 -44.17
C LEU A 336 -54.24 -16.02 -44.72
N ALA A 337 -55.17 -16.93 -44.41
CA ALA A 337 -56.57 -16.85 -44.84
C ALA A 337 -57.31 -15.68 -44.17
N VAL A 338 -57.07 -15.45 -42.87
CA VAL A 338 -57.58 -14.28 -42.16
C VAL A 338 -56.97 -13.00 -42.73
N GLN A 339 -55.66 -12.98 -42.96
CA GLN A 339 -54.97 -11.83 -43.55
C GLN A 339 -55.54 -11.47 -44.93
N LYS A 340 -55.80 -12.47 -45.79
CA LYS A 340 -56.43 -12.31 -47.11
C LYS A 340 -57.84 -11.71 -47.00
N ARG A 341 -58.61 -12.06 -45.96
CA ARG A 341 -59.97 -11.56 -45.75
C ARG A 341 -60.02 -10.13 -45.17
N THR A 342 -59.11 -9.78 -44.25
CA THR A 342 -59.15 -8.50 -43.52
C THR A 342 -58.22 -7.41 -44.05
N GLY A 343 -57.28 -7.73 -44.95
CA GLY A 343 -56.39 -6.78 -45.63
C GLY A 343 -55.31 -6.12 -44.75
N LYS A 344 -55.58 -5.83 -43.47
CA LYS A 344 -54.61 -5.40 -42.46
C LYS A 344 -54.89 -6.09 -41.13
N MET A 345 -54.02 -7.02 -40.74
CA MET A 345 -54.04 -7.62 -39.40
C MET A 345 -53.30 -6.68 -38.43
N LYS A 346 -54.00 -6.12 -37.45
CA LYS A 346 -53.37 -5.50 -36.26
C LYS A 346 -53.36 -6.53 -35.12
N GLY A 347 -52.27 -7.30 -35.02
CA GLY A 347 -51.95 -8.25 -33.95
C GLY A 347 -52.85 -9.50 -33.92
N PRO A 348 -52.30 -10.71 -34.12
CA PRO A 348 -51.42 -11.35 -33.14
C PRO A 348 -50.11 -11.92 -33.74
N ILE A 349 -49.08 -12.08 -32.89
CA ILE A 349 -47.84 -12.78 -33.23
C ILE A 349 -48.17 -14.26 -33.48
N LEU A 350 -47.76 -14.80 -34.63
CA LEU A 350 -47.89 -16.22 -34.91
C LEU A 350 -46.96 -17.00 -33.97
N CYS A 351 -47.53 -17.68 -32.97
CA CYS A 351 -46.76 -18.49 -32.04
C CYS A 351 -46.84 -19.95 -32.49
N LEU A 352 -45.71 -20.49 -32.91
CA LEU A 352 -45.55 -21.86 -33.38
C LEU A 352 -44.96 -22.68 -32.21
N VAL A 353 -45.79 -22.99 -31.21
CA VAL A 353 -45.39 -23.84 -30.07
C VAL A 353 -45.71 -25.30 -30.37
#